data_AF-A0A939WHF5-F1
#
_entry.id   AF-A0A939WHF5-F1
#
_cell.length_a   1.000
_cell.length_b   1.000
_cell.length_c   1.000
_cell.angle_alpha   90.00
_cell.angle_beta   90.00
_cell.angle_gamma   90.00
#
_symmetry.space_group_name_H-M   'P 1'
#
loop_
_entity.id
_entity.type
_entity.pdbx_description
1 polymer ?
#
loop_
_entity_poly.entity_id
_entity_poly.type
_entity_poly.pdbx_seq_one_letter_code
_entity_poly.pdbx_strand_id
1 'polypeptide(L)'
;MQRMLGTVSRGVRAPIIRSGDDIVSIVADSLLSASAAENIPVRDRDIVAVTEAVVGRAQGNYATVAQIAADVRAKFPGGEAAVILPILSRNRFSVCLRGIASGLKKMTLMLSYP
;
A
#
# COMPACT_ATOMS: atom_id res chain seq x y z
N MET A 1 -25.64 -32.97 -5.87
CA MET A 1 -25.82 -31.73 -6.65
C MET A 1 -24.47 -31.35 -7.24
N GLN A 2 -24.34 -31.28 -8.57
CA GLN A 2 -23.06 -31.05 -9.23
C GLN A 2 -22.73 -29.55 -9.18
N ARG A 3 -21.68 -29.18 -8.45
CA ARG A 3 -21.18 -27.80 -8.41
C ARG A 3 -20.46 -27.51 -9.72
N MET A 4 -21.10 -26.75 -10.61
CA MET A 4 -20.55 -26.40 -11.94
C MET A 4 -19.59 -25.22 -11.91
N LEU A 5 -19.65 -24.39 -10.85
CA LEU A 5 -18.82 -23.20 -10.69
C LEU A 5 -17.85 -23.39 -9.53
N GLY A 6 -16.56 -23.17 -9.79
CA GLY A 6 -15.48 -23.23 -8.81
C GLY A 6 -15.46 -22.04 -7.86
N THR A 7 -14.27 -21.61 -7.46
CA THR A 7 -14.07 -20.40 -6.65
C THR A 7 -14.33 -19.15 -7.50
N VAL A 8 -15.08 -18.19 -6.96
CA VAL A 8 -15.37 -16.92 -7.62
C VAL A 8 -14.76 -15.80 -6.79
N SER A 9 -14.00 -14.91 -7.43
CA SER A 9 -13.47 -13.69 -6.83
C SER A 9 -14.10 -12.47 -7.50
N ARG A 10 -14.44 -11.45 -6.70
CA ARG A 10 -15.14 -10.25 -7.16
C ARG A 10 -14.51 -9.01 -6.53
N GLY A 11 -14.19 -8.03 -7.38
CA GLY A 11 -13.75 -6.71 -6.92
C GLY A 11 -14.94 -5.87 -6.51
N VAL A 12 -14.93 -5.35 -5.28
CA VAL A 12 -15.94 -4.40 -4.78
C VAL A 12 -15.37 -2.98 -4.85
N ARG A 13 -16.15 -2.05 -5.40
CA ARG A 13 -15.76 -0.63 -5.43
C ARG A 13 -16.14 0.01 -4.09
N ALA A 14 -15.14 0.48 -3.36
CA ALA A 14 -15.28 1.24 -2.11
C ALA A 14 -15.11 2.76 -2.37
N PRO A 15 -15.55 3.63 -1.44
CA PRO A 15 -15.27 5.06 -1.51
C PRO A 15 -13.77 5.37 -1.35
N ILE A 16 -13.40 6.64 -1.54
CA ILE A 16 -12.03 7.11 -1.30
C ILE A 16 -11.77 7.09 0.21
N ILE A 17 -10.79 6.27 0.62
CA ILE A 17 -10.36 6.12 2.00
C ILE A 17 -9.43 7.26 2.45
N ARG A 18 -9.70 7.81 3.62
CA ARG A 18 -8.95 8.87 4.29
C ARG A 18 -8.53 8.43 5.70
N SER A 19 -7.57 9.16 6.28
CA SER A 19 -7.13 8.90 7.65
C SER A 19 -8.26 9.20 8.64
N GLY A 20 -8.45 8.28 9.60
CA GLY A 20 -9.54 8.31 10.58
C GLY A 20 -10.79 7.55 10.16
N ASP A 21 -10.88 7.08 8.91
CA ASP A 21 -12.06 6.35 8.43
C ASP A 21 -12.23 4.99 9.14
N ASP A 22 -13.48 4.64 9.45
CA ASP A 22 -13.84 3.31 9.93
C ASP A 22 -13.87 2.31 8.77
N ILE A 23 -12.75 1.60 8.58
CA ILE A 23 -12.62 0.61 7.51
C ILE A 23 -13.56 -0.57 7.69
N VAL A 24 -13.89 -0.96 8.92
CA VAL A 24 -14.75 -2.12 9.15
C VAL A 24 -16.15 -1.83 8.62
N SER A 25 -16.72 -0.69 9.01
CA SER A 25 -18.02 -0.24 8.50
C SER A 25 -18.00 0.01 7.00
N ILE A 26 -17.00 0.72 6.46
CA ILE A 26 -16.93 1.01 5.02
C ILE A 26 -16.88 -0.28 4.20
N VAL A 27 -16.11 -1.28 4.63
CA VAL A 27 -15.99 -2.56 3.92
C VAL A 27 -17.31 -3.34 4.00
N ALA A 28 -17.92 -3.42 5.18
CA ALA A 28 -19.21 -4.09 5.36
C ALA A 28 -20.31 -3.45 4.49
N ASP A 29 -20.43 -2.12 4.55
CA ASP A 29 -21.45 -1.38 3.81
C ASP A 29 -21.24 -1.47 2.30
N SER A 30 -19.98 -1.39 1.83
CA SER A 30 -19.65 -1.56 0.41
C SER A 30 -19.99 -2.97 -0.09
N LEU A 31 -19.72 -3.99 0.71
CA LEU A 31 -20.03 -5.37 0.39
C LEU A 31 -21.54 -5.61 0.32
N LEU A 32 -22.30 -5.15 1.34
CA LEU A 32 -23.75 -5.29 1.39
C LEU A 32 -24.42 -4.53 0.25
N SER A 33 -23.94 -3.33 -0.08
CA SER A 33 -24.45 -2.53 -1.20
C SER A 33 -24.20 -3.22 -2.54
N ALA A 34 -22.99 -3.74 -2.78
CA ALA A 34 -22.65 -4.47 -4.00
C ALA A 34 -23.42 -5.79 -4.12
N SER A 35 -23.59 -6.50 -3.00
CA SER A 35 -24.41 -7.72 -2.89
C SER A 35 -25.85 -7.47 -3.34
N ALA A 36 -26.46 -6.39 -2.84
CA ALA A 36 -27.82 -6.00 -3.19
C ALA A 36 -27.95 -5.57 -4.66
N ALA A 37 -27.01 -4.73 -5.15
CA ALA A 37 -27.07 -4.19 -6.52
C ALA A 37 -26.91 -5.28 -7.59
N GLU A 38 -26.01 -6.24 -7.37
CA GLU A 38 -25.66 -7.26 -8.36
C GLU A 38 -26.40 -8.59 -8.13
N ASN A 39 -27.33 -8.65 -7.16
CA ASN A 39 -28.04 -9.86 -6.74
C ASN A 39 -27.09 -11.03 -6.38
N ILE A 40 -26.05 -10.70 -5.62
CA ILE A 40 -25.02 -11.62 -5.19
C ILE A 40 -25.23 -11.93 -3.70
N PRO A 41 -25.66 -13.14 -3.31
CA PRO A 41 -25.77 -13.46 -1.90
C PRO A 41 -24.37 -13.65 -1.29
N VAL A 42 -24.09 -12.94 -0.20
CA VAL A 42 -22.97 -13.26 0.70
C VAL A 42 -23.32 -14.53 1.47
N ARG A 43 -22.40 -15.49 1.51
CA ARG A 43 -22.62 -16.82 2.10
C ARG A 43 -21.75 -17.01 3.34
N ASP A 44 -22.18 -17.93 4.19
CA ASP A 44 -21.32 -18.40 5.28
C ASP A 44 -19.99 -18.91 4.70
N ARG A 45 -18.88 -18.52 5.35
CA ARG A 45 -17.49 -18.79 4.95
C ARG A 45 -17.00 -18.08 3.68
N ASP A 46 -17.74 -17.10 3.15
CA ASP A 46 -17.16 -16.19 2.17
C ASP A 46 -16.00 -15.39 2.80
N ILE A 47 -14.98 -15.11 2.00
CA ILE A 47 -13.77 -14.41 2.44
C ILE A 47 -13.81 -12.98 1.93
N VAL A 48 -13.73 -12.01 2.84
CA VAL A 48 -13.57 -10.60 2.52
C VAL A 48 -12.10 -10.25 2.60
N ALA A 49 -11.53 -9.79 1.48
CA ALA A 49 -10.14 -9.35 1.40
C ALA A 49 -10.07 -7.82 1.28
N VAL A 50 -9.25 -7.20 2.12
CA VAL A 50 -8.96 -5.77 2.09
C VAL A 50 -7.46 -5.60 1.90
N THR A 51 -7.06 -4.75 0.96
CA THR A 51 -5.64 -4.48 0.74
C THR A 51 -5.04 -3.74 1.94
N GLU A 52 -3.81 -4.09 2.33
CA GLU A 52 -3.11 -3.44 3.43
C GLU A 52 -3.02 -1.92 3.24
N ALA A 53 -2.81 -1.47 1.99
CA ALA A 53 -2.76 -0.06 1.67
C ALA A 53 -4.00 0.70 2.15
N VAL A 54 -5.21 0.14 2.03
CA VAL A 54 -6.46 0.74 2.50
C VAL A 54 -6.44 0.91 4.03
N VAL A 55 -6.03 -0.14 4.75
CA VAL A 55 -5.90 -0.11 6.22
C VAL A 55 -4.86 0.92 6.64
N GLY A 56 -3.70 0.94 5.99
CA GLY A 56 -2.64 1.93 6.25
C GLY A 56 -3.10 3.37 6.01
N ARG A 57 -3.93 3.62 4.99
CA ARG A 57 -4.49 4.98 4.75
C ARG A 57 -5.38 5.41 5.89
N ALA A 58 -6.30 4.56 6.32
CA ALA A 58 -7.24 4.86 7.39
C ALA A 58 -6.53 5.08 8.73
N GLN A 59 -5.51 4.28 9.02
CA GLN A 59 -4.69 4.46 10.20
C GLN A 59 -3.78 5.69 10.14
N GLY A 60 -3.68 6.37 8.98
CA GLY A 60 -2.68 7.42 8.78
C GLY A 60 -1.24 6.89 8.90
N ASN A 61 -1.05 5.60 8.69
CA ASN A 61 0.20 4.89 8.95
C ASN A 61 1.18 5.06 7.77
N TYR A 62 1.70 6.28 7.62
CA TYR A 62 2.69 6.63 6.60
C TYR A 62 4.05 6.88 7.21
N ALA A 63 5.10 6.33 6.59
CA ALA A 63 6.47 6.70 6.91
C ALA A 63 6.78 8.11 6.38
N THR A 64 7.19 9.00 7.28
CA THR A 64 7.66 10.34 6.93
C THR A 64 9.10 10.31 6.42
N VAL A 65 9.48 11.34 5.65
CA VAL A 65 10.86 11.53 5.18
C VAL A 65 11.86 11.52 6.35
N ALA A 66 11.50 12.13 7.48
CA ALA A 66 12.35 12.18 8.67
C ALA A 66 12.55 10.80 9.31
N GLN A 67 11.49 9.98 9.38
CA GLN A 67 11.58 8.59 9.85
C GLN A 67 12.49 7.76 8.94
N ILE A 68 12.33 7.87 7.62
CA ILE A 68 13.21 7.18 6.65
C ILE A 68 14.66 7.62 6.85
N ALA A 69 14.91 8.93 6.98
CA ALA A 69 16.26 9.46 7.18
C ALA A 69 16.89 9.01 8.51
N ALA A 70 16.10 8.90 9.59
CA ALA A 70 16.57 8.37 10.87
C ALA A 70 16.94 6.88 10.76
N ASP A 71 16.09 6.09 10.11
CA ASP A 71 16.33 4.65 9.88
C ASP A 71 17.57 4.41 9.01
N VAL A 72 17.76 5.22 7.95
CA VAL A 72 18.96 5.15 7.10
C VAL A 72 20.22 5.51 7.88
N ARG A 73 20.20 6.55 8.72
CA ARG A 73 21.35 6.88 9.59
C ARG A 73 21.71 5.74 10.54
N ALA A 74 20.70 5.07 11.10
CA ALA A 74 20.91 3.94 12.00
C ALA A 74 21.53 2.73 11.26
N LYS A 75 21.09 2.46 10.03
CA LYS A 75 21.58 1.33 9.22
C LYS A 75 22.94 1.59 8.56
N PHE A 76 23.25 2.83 8.24
CA PHE A 76 24.47 3.24 7.55
C PHE A 76 25.25 4.25 8.42
N PRO A 77 25.88 3.83 9.53
CA PRO A 77 26.55 4.74 10.46
C PRO A 77 27.73 5.51 9.84
N GLY A 78 28.36 4.95 8.79
CA GLY A 78 29.38 5.66 7.99
C GLY A 78 28.81 6.80 7.15
N GLY A 79 27.50 6.81 6.90
CA GLY A 79 26.82 7.82 6.10
C GLY A 79 27.07 7.69 4.59
N GLU A 80 27.61 6.58 4.12
CA GLU A 80 27.82 6.32 2.69
C GLU A 80 27.04 5.09 2.25
N ALA A 81 26.26 5.23 1.16
CA ALA A 81 25.56 4.10 0.55
C ALA A 81 25.36 4.34 -0.96
N ALA A 82 25.12 3.25 -1.69
CA ALA A 82 24.73 3.31 -3.10
C ALA A 82 23.25 2.99 -3.27
N VAL A 83 22.57 3.74 -4.14
CA VAL A 83 21.22 3.42 -4.63
C VAL A 83 21.37 2.88 -6.04
N ILE A 84 21.09 1.59 -6.20
CA ILE A 84 21.37 0.84 -7.42
C ILE A 84 20.07 0.61 -8.19
N LEU A 85 20.08 0.95 -9.48
CA LEU A 85 18.99 0.77 -10.43
C LEU A 85 17.62 1.20 -9.88
N PRO A 86 17.48 2.40 -9.29
CA PRO A 86 16.20 2.84 -8.76
C PRO A 86 15.21 3.07 -9.91
N ILE A 87 13.92 2.91 -9.60
CA ILE A 87 12.88 3.38 -10.52
C ILE A 87 12.95 4.90 -10.67
N LEU A 88 12.86 5.40 -11.90
CA LEU A 88 12.89 6.84 -12.20
C LEU A 88 11.48 7.44 -12.15
N SER A 89 10.80 7.29 -11.01
CA SER A 89 9.44 7.79 -10.83
C SER A 89 9.40 8.95 -9.84
N ARG A 90 8.99 10.13 -10.33
CA ARG A 90 8.69 11.27 -9.46
C ARG A 90 7.61 10.92 -8.43
N ASN A 91 6.56 10.21 -8.84
CA ASN A 91 5.40 9.94 -7.97
C ASN A 91 5.63 8.79 -7.00
N ARG A 92 6.48 7.81 -7.33
CA ARG A 92 6.68 6.61 -6.50
C ARG A 92 7.98 6.63 -5.70
N PHE A 93 9.03 7.26 -6.22
CA PHE A 93 10.37 7.11 -5.64
C PHE A 93 10.97 8.41 -5.12
N SER A 94 10.55 9.58 -5.60
CA SER A 94 11.18 10.84 -5.17
C SER A 94 11.14 11.08 -3.65
N VAL A 95 10.05 10.71 -2.98
CA VAL A 95 9.90 10.84 -1.52
C VAL A 95 10.83 9.87 -0.79
N CYS A 96 10.90 8.61 -1.25
CA CYS A 96 11.81 7.61 -0.71
C CYS A 96 13.27 8.05 -0.90
N LEU A 97 13.65 8.48 -2.10
CA LEU A 97 14.99 8.97 -2.41
C LEU A 97 15.35 10.18 -1.56
N ARG A 98 14.42 11.10 -1.32
CA ARG A 98 14.63 12.25 -0.42
C ARG A 98 14.94 11.76 1.00
N GLY A 99 14.16 10.84 1.54
CA GLY A 99 14.41 10.25 2.87
C GLY A 99 15.77 9.56 2.96
N ILE A 100 16.12 8.76 1.95
CA ILE A 100 17.41 8.07 1.86
C ILE A 100 18.56 9.07 1.82
N ALA A 101 18.50 10.04 0.90
CA ALA A 101 19.53 11.06 0.75
C ALA A 101 19.70 11.90 2.02
N SER A 102 18.61 12.26 2.71
CA SER A 102 18.67 12.98 3.99
C SER A 102 19.30 12.19 5.13
N GLY A 103 19.38 10.85 5.02
CA GLY A 103 20.03 9.99 6.00
C GLY A 103 21.51 9.71 5.73
N LEU A 104 22.06 10.17 4.60
CA LEU A 104 23.42 9.88 4.16
C LEU A 104 24.25 11.17 4.07
N LYS A 105 25.56 11.05 4.29
CA LYS A 105 26.56 12.08 4.01
C LYS A 105 26.94 12.07 2.52
N LYS A 106 26.99 10.88 1.92
CA LYS A 106 27.31 10.67 0.51
C LYS A 106 26.48 9.53 -0.04
N MET A 107 25.91 9.74 -1.23
CA MET A 107 25.14 8.74 -1.94
C MET A 107 25.66 8.58 -3.36
N THR A 108 25.95 7.35 -3.76
CA THR A 108 26.26 7.00 -5.14
C THR A 108 25.00 6.48 -5.82
N LEU A 109 24.55 7.10 -6.91
CA LEU A 109 23.47 6.55 -7.73
C LEU A 109 24.04 5.78 -8.92
N MET A 110 23.69 4.50 -9.02
CA MET A 110 23.94 3.69 -10.21
C MET A 110 22.63 3.59 -11.00
N LEU A 111 22.59 4.22 -12.16
CA LEU A 111 21.45 4.19 -13.07
C LEU A 111 21.68 3.14 -14.16
N SER A 112 20.60 2.56 -14.68
CA SER A 112 20.69 1.79 -15.91
C SER A 112 21.00 2.73 -17.07
N TYR A 113 22.09 2.46 -17.78
CA TYR A 113 22.34 3.05 -19.09
C TYR A 113 21.54 2.25 -20.14
N PRO A 114 20.85 2.91 -21.09
CA PRO A 114 20.20 2.23 -22.22
C PRO A 114 21.17 1.37 -23.04
#